data_AF-Q8DK67-F1
#
_entry.id   AF-Q8DK67-F1
#
_cell.length_a   1.000
_cell.length_b   1.000
_cell.length_c   1.000
_cell.angle_alpha   90.00
_cell.angle_beta   90.00
_cell.angle_gamma   90.00
#
_symmetry.space_group_name_H-M   'P 1'
#
loop_
_entity.id
_entity.type
_entity.pdbx_description
1 polymer ?
#
loop_
_entity_poly.entity_id
_entity_poly.type
_entity_poly.pdbx_seq_one_letter_code
_entity_poly.pdbx_strand_id
1 'polypeptide(L)'
;MLANMTLDGMEGLLHKYLKKYKVNLIRYADDFVVTGESRETLCIAAAIIQKFLKERGLTLSPEKTKIVHIEEGFDFLGWNIRKYDGKLLIKPAKKNVKAFLKKIRDTLRELRTAPQEIVIDTLNPIIRGWTNYHKNQASKETFVGVDHLIWQKLWRWARRRHPSKSVRWVKSKYFIQIGNRKWMFGIWTKDKNGDPWAKHLIKASEIRIQRRGKIKADANPFLPEWAEYFEQRKKLKEAPAQYRRTRRELWKKQGGICPVCGGEIEQDMLTEIHHILPKHKGGTDDLDNLVLIHTNCHKQVHSRDGQHSRFLLKEGL
;
A
#
# COMPACT_ATOMS: atom_id res chain seq x y z
N MET A 1 -15.11 16.53 -6.04
CA MET A 1 -14.61 17.88 -5.71
C MET A 1 -15.62 18.64 -4.84
N LEU A 2 -16.91 18.69 -5.22
CA LEU A 2 -17.97 19.35 -4.44
C LEU A 2 -18.07 18.89 -2.98
N ALA A 3 -18.01 17.57 -2.71
CA ALA A 3 -18.09 17.05 -1.34
C ALA A 3 -16.95 17.50 -0.40
N ASN A 4 -15.77 17.84 -0.95
CA ASN A 4 -14.69 18.41 -0.14
C ASN A 4 -14.97 19.90 0.14
N MET A 5 -15.36 20.66 -0.88
CA MET A 5 -15.69 22.07 -0.74
C MET A 5 -16.83 22.33 0.25
N THR A 6 -17.82 21.44 0.31
CA THR A 6 -18.94 21.56 1.26
C THR A 6 -18.51 21.39 2.72
N LEU A 7 -17.46 20.60 2.97
CA LEU A 7 -16.96 20.30 4.31
C LEU A 7 -15.77 21.18 4.71
N ASP A 8 -15.23 21.95 3.76
CA ASP A 8 -14.19 22.93 4.04
C ASP A 8 -14.79 24.09 4.86
N GLY A 9 -14.03 24.55 5.86
CA GLY A 9 -14.48 25.53 6.85
C GLY A 9 -14.80 24.97 8.24
N MET A 10 -14.95 23.64 8.38
CA MET A 10 -15.11 22.99 9.69
C MET A 10 -13.94 23.28 10.64
N GLU A 11 -12.71 23.17 10.14
CA GLU A 11 -11.50 23.44 10.93
C GLU A 11 -11.41 24.91 11.36
N GLY A 12 -11.75 25.84 10.46
CA GLY A 12 -11.76 27.27 10.74
C GLY A 12 -12.81 27.64 11.80
N LEU A 13 -13.98 27.01 11.76
CA LEU A 13 -15.01 27.21 12.80
C LEU A 13 -14.57 26.69 14.16
N LEU A 14 -14.00 25.48 14.22
CA LEU A 14 -13.47 24.95 15.47
C LEU A 14 -12.36 25.84 16.02
N HIS A 15 -11.43 26.31 15.18
CA HIS A 15 -10.41 27.27 15.60
C HIS A 15 -10.99 28.61 16.07
N LYS A 16 -12.07 29.09 15.45
CA LYS A 16 -12.73 30.35 15.83
C LYS A 16 -13.36 30.26 17.22
N TYR A 17 -14.12 29.20 17.49
CA TYR A 17 -14.89 29.06 18.74
C TYR A 17 -14.10 28.42 19.88
N LEU A 18 -13.10 27.59 19.56
CA LEU A 18 -12.35 26.80 20.55
C LEU A 18 -10.85 27.13 20.52
N LYS A 19 -10.45 28.33 20.05
CA LYS A 19 -9.04 28.76 19.97
C LYS A 19 -8.22 28.55 21.24
N LYS A 20 -8.87 28.73 22.40
CA LYS A 20 -8.24 28.57 23.72
C LYS A 20 -8.04 27.11 24.13
N TYR A 21 -8.79 26.19 23.51
CA TYR A 21 -8.77 24.76 23.79
C TYR A 21 -7.93 24.06 22.72
N LYS A 22 -7.14 23.04 23.11
CA LYS A 22 -6.30 22.28 22.16
C LYS A 22 -7.14 21.31 21.31
N VAL A 23 -7.94 21.85 20.40
CA VAL A 23 -8.82 21.09 19.51
C VAL A 23 -8.19 20.94 18.13
N ASN A 24 -8.08 19.71 17.64
CA ASN A 24 -7.59 19.44 16.30
C ASN A 24 -8.62 18.60 15.53
N LEU A 25 -8.79 18.90 14.25
CA LEU A 25 -9.63 18.15 13.33
C LEU A 25 -8.75 17.35 12.36
N ILE A 26 -9.02 16.06 12.23
CA ILE A 26 -8.41 15.19 11.22
C ILE A 26 -9.54 14.66 10.35
N ARG A 27 -9.58 15.06 9.08
CA ARG A 27 -10.63 14.67 8.13
C ARG A 27 -10.06 13.85 6.98
N TYR A 28 -10.79 12.84 6.56
CA TYR A 28 -10.57 12.08 5.33
C TYR A 28 -11.91 11.86 4.64
N ALA A 29 -12.15 12.60 3.54
CA ALA A 29 -13.47 12.66 2.90
C ALA A 29 -14.58 13.02 3.91
N ASP A 30 -15.53 12.12 4.14
CA ASP A 30 -16.66 12.21 5.06
C ASP A 30 -16.34 11.76 6.49
N ASP A 31 -15.34 10.88 6.66
CA ASP A 31 -14.90 10.40 7.97
C ASP A 31 -13.94 11.42 8.61
N PHE A 32 -14.18 11.78 9.87
CA PHE A 32 -13.30 12.68 10.62
C PHE A 32 -13.20 12.32 12.10
N VAL A 33 -12.13 12.81 12.71
CA VAL A 33 -11.82 12.66 14.14
C VAL A 33 -11.52 14.04 14.68
N VAL A 34 -12.12 14.35 15.84
CA VAL A 34 -11.80 15.56 16.61
C VAL A 34 -11.07 15.14 17.87
N THR A 35 -9.90 15.70 18.11
CA THR A 35 -9.16 15.53 19.37
C THR A 35 -9.35 16.77 20.23
N GLY A 36 -9.42 16.58 21.55
CA GLY A 36 -9.54 17.66 22.52
C GLY A 36 -9.04 17.20 23.89
N GLU A 37 -8.88 18.14 24.81
CA GLU A 37 -8.33 17.87 26.15
C GLU A 37 -9.36 17.29 27.14
N SER A 38 -10.65 17.59 26.95
CA SER A 38 -11.72 17.16 27.83
C SER A 38 -12.95 16.71 27.05
N ARG A 39 -13.75 15.84 27.67
CA ARG A 39 -15.03 15.38 27.12
C ARG A 39 -15.99 16.54 26.88
N GLU A 40 -16.02 17.52 27.78
CA GLU A 40 -16.86 18.72 27.67
C GLU A 40 -16.50 19.53 26.42
N THR A 41 -15.21 19.77 26.19
CA THR A 41 -14.72 20.45 24.99
C THR A 41 -15.15 19.73 23.71
N LEU A 42 -15.08 18.40 23.72
CA LEU A 42 -15.51 17.56 22.58
C LEU A 42 -17.04 17.58 22.38
N CYS A 43 -17.83 17.65 23.45
CA CYS A 43 -19.28 17.83 23.35
C CYS A 43 -19.62 19.19 22.71
N ILE A 44 -18.94 20.26 23.10
CA ILE A 44 -19.10 21.59 22.49
C ILE A 44 -18.70 21.55 21.01
N ALA A 45 -17.56 20.94 20.69
CA ALA A 45 -17.11 20.76 19.31
C ALA A 45 -18.13 19.98 18.47
N ALA A 46 -18.68 18.90 19.01
CA ALA A 46 -19.72 18.11 18.35
C ALA A 46 -20.97 18.94 18.04
N ALA A 47 -21.42 19.78 18.99
CA ALA A 47 -22.58 20.66 18.80
C ALA A 47 -22.31 21.72 17.71
N ILE A 48 -21.11 22.29 17.65
CA ILE A 48 -20.71 23.24 16.61
C ILE A 48 -20.72 22.56 15.23
N ILE A 49 -20.13 21.37 15.14
CA ILE A 49 -20.07 20.58 13.90
C ILE A 49 -21.49 20.22 13.44
N GLN A 50 -22.37 19.82 14.36
CA GLN A 50 -23.75 19.46 14.03
C GLN A 50 -24.51 20.66 13.44
N LYS A 51 -24.33 21.86 13.97
CA LYS A 51 -24.92 23.09 13.41
C LYS A 51 -24.38 23.37 12.00
N PHE A 52 -23.06 23.28 11.83
CA PHE A 52 -22.41 23.48 10.52
C PHE A 52 -22.90 22.51 9.44
N LEU A 53 -23.05 21.23 9.79
CA LEU A 53 -23.55 20.21 8.88
C LEU A 53 -25.04 20.41 8.57
N LYS A 54 -25.84 20.84 9.54
CA LYS A 54 -27.28 21.08 9.37
C LYS A 54 -27.58 22.15 8.31
N GLU A 55 -26.79 23.24 8.27
CA GLU A 55 -26.89 24.27 7.23
C GLU A 55 -26.69 23.71 5.81
N ARG A 56 -25.97 22.59 5.70
CA ARG A 56 -25.63 21.91 4.44
C ARG A 56 -26.51 20.69 4.17
N GLY A 57 -27.56 20.49 4.96
CA GLY A 57 -28.47 19.34 4.84
C GLY A 57 -27.86 18.01 5.29
N LEU A 58 -26.78 18.03 6.07
CA LEU A 58 -26.09 16.85 6.57
C LEU A 58 -26.29 16.68 8.07
N THR A 59 -26.29 15.44 8.55
CA THR A 59 -26.41 15.11 9.98
C THR A 59 -25.35 14.09 10.39
N LEU A 60 -24.93 14.15 11.65
CA LEU A 60 -24.05 13.14 12.23
C LEU A 60 -24.84 11.87 12.50
N SER A 61 -24.26 10.71 12.15
CA SER A 61 -24.84 9.42 12.52
C SER A 61 -24.61 9.16 14.02
N PRO A 62 -25.68 9.04 14.83
CA PRO A 62 -25.53 8.83 16.28
C PRO A 62 -24.81 7.53 16.62
N GLU A 63 -25.02 6.48 15.80
CA GLU A 63 -24.41 5.17 16.01
C GLU A 63 -22.90 5.16 15.74
N LYS A 64 -22.43 6.00 14.83
CA LYS A 64 -21.00 6.10 14.47
C LYS A 64 -20.25 7.10 15.35
N THR A 65 -20.95 8.11 15.86
CA THR A 65 -20.34 9.21 16.62
C THR A 65 -20.17 8.81 18.07
N LYS A 66 -18.93 8.74 18.52
CA LYS A 66 -18.59 8.39 19.90
C LYS A 66 -17.43 9.22 20.42
N ILE A 67 -17.52 9.60 21.68
CA ILE A 67 -16.40 10.21 22.41
C ILE A 67 -15.74 9.10 23.21
N VAL A 68 -14.45 8.85 22.97
CA VAL A 68 -13.69 7.81 23.65
C VAL A 68 -12.36 8.36 24.15
N HIS A 69 -11.83 7.76 25.21
CA HIS A 69 -10.50 8.09 25.68
C HIS A 69 -9.42 7.44 24.80
N ILE A 70 -8.27 8.10 24.64
CA ILE A 70 -7.18 7.61 23.77
C ILE A 70 -6.60 6.26 24.25
N GLU A 71 -6.75 5.94 25.53
CA GLU A 71 -6.30 4.67 26.12
C GLU A 71 -7.27 3.51 25.86
N GLU A 72 -8.54 3.78 25.61
CA GLU A 72 -9.49 2.78 25.11
C GLU A 72 -9.24 2.52 23.62
N GLY A 73 -8.95 3.61 22.90
CA GLY A 73 -8.65 3.65 21.48
C GLY A 73 -9.87 3.63 20.58
N PHE A 74 -9.66 3.97 19.31
CA PHE A 74 -10.71 3.98 18.29
C PHE A 74 -10.18 3.50 16.94
N ASP A 75 -11.10 3.08 16.07
CA ASP A 75 -10.79 2.69 14.71
C ASP A 75 -11.01 3.88 13.77
N PHE A 76 -10.02 4.20 12.93
CA PHE A 76 -10.09 5.23 11.90
C PHE A 76 -9.31 4.77 10.65
N LEU A 77 -9.93 4.83 9.47
CA LEU A 77 -9.34 4.42 8.18
C LEU A 77 -8.72 3.00 8.18
N GLY A 78 -9.29 2.08 8.97
CA GLY A 78 -8.81 0.71 9.09
C GLY A 78 -7.63 0.52 10.04
N TRP A 79 -7.23 1.54 10.79
CA TRP A 79 -6.27 1.45 11.89
C TRP A 79 -6.94 1.66 13.24
N ASN A 80 -6.50 0.91 14.25
CA ASN A 80 -6.80 1.16 15.64
C ASN A 80 -5.72 2.09 16.21
N ILE A 81 -6.16 3.24 16.71
CA ILE A 81 -5.32 4.27 17.33
C ILE A 81 -5.54 4.16 18.83
N ARG A 82 -4.50 3.79 19.57
CA ARG A 82 -4.58 3.61 21.02
C ARG A 82 -3.27 3.94 21.71
N LYS A 83 -3.35 4.59 22.87
CA LYS A 83 -2.22 4.82 23.77
C LYS A 83 -2.10 3.67 24.77
N TYR A 84 -0.91 3.09 24.86
CA TYR A 84 -0.55 2.02 25.77
C TYR A 84 0.60 2.52 26.63
N ASP A 85 0.40 2.63 27.95
CA ASP A 85 1.44 2.99 28.92
C ASP A 85 2.30 4.19 28.48
N GLY A 86 1.63 5.28 28.09
CA GLY A 86 2.31 6.49 27.60
C GLY A 86 2.65 6.50 26.09
N LYS A 87 2.65 5.35 25.40
CA LYS A 87 3.07 5.22 24.00
C LYS A 87 1.87 5.07 23.04
N LEU A 88 1.79 5.95 22.05
CA LEU A 88 0.78 5.86 20.99
C LEU A 88 1.17 4.78 19.97
N LEU A 89 0.34 3.75 19.82
CA LEU A 89 0.50 2.73 18.80
C LEU A 89 -0.69 2.76 17.84
N ILE A 90 -0.37 2.91 16.55
CA ILE A 90 -1.32 2.77 15.45
C ILE A 90 -1.13 1.40 14.85
N LYS A 91 -2.11 0.52 15.03
CA LYS A 91 -2.09 -0.89 14.56
C LYS A 91 -3.21 -1.11 13.53
N PRO A 92 -3.12 -2.08 12.61
CA PRO A 92 -4.28 -2.45 11.78
C PRO A 92 -5.47 -2.86 12.67
N ALA A 93 -6.65 -2.30 12.39
CA ALA A 93 -7.85 -2.56 13.19
C ALA A 93 -8.28 -4.03 13.08
N LYS A 94 -8.79 -4.60 14.19
CA LYS A 94 -9.25 -6.01 14.20
C LYS A 94 -10.31 -6.29 13.14
N LYS A 95 -11.22 -5.33 12.89
CA LYS A 95 -12.24 -5.43 11.84
C LYS A 95 -11.61 -5.51 10.44
N ASN A 96 -10.61 -4.68 10.16
CA ASN A 96 -9.89 -4.68 8.88
C ASN A 96 -9.15 -6.00 8.66
N VAL A 97 -8.41 -6.48 9.67
CA VAL A 97 -7.71 -7.78 9.61
C VAL A 97 -8.70 -8.94 9.35
N LYS A 98 -9.85 -8.94 10.03
CA LYS A 98 -10.91 -9.94 9.81
C LYS A 98 -11.46 -9.89 8.39
N ALA A 99 -11.74 -8.69 7.86
CA ALA A 99 -12.22 -8.51 6.49
C ALA A 99 -11.19 -9.00 5.46
N PHE A 100 -9.91 -8.69 5.66
CA PHE A 100 -8.82 -9.17 4.82
C PHE A 100 -8.72 -10.71 4.84
N LEU A 101 -8.73 -11.33 6.03
CA LEU A 101 -8.68 -12.80 6.16
C LEU A 101 -9.94 -13.48 5.61
N LYS A 102 -11.09 -12.79 5.64
CA LYS A 102 -12.32 -13.23 4.98
C LYS A 102 -12.14 -13.23 3.46
N LYS A 103 -11.62 -12.14 2.88
CA LYS A 103 -11.28 -12.06 1.45
C LYS A 103 -10.35 -13.21 1.02
N ILE A 104 -9.26 -13.47 1.76
CA ILE A 104 -8.36 -14.59 1.47
C ILE A 104 -9.08 -15.94 1.55
N ARG A 105 -9.96 -16.12 2.55
CA ARG A 105 -10.76 -17.36 2.70
C ARG A 105 -11.68 -17.56 1.50
N ASP A 106 -12.38 -16.52 1.08
CA ASP A 106 -13.36 -16.58 0.00
C ASP A 106 -12.65 -16.83 -1.34
N THR A 107 -11.54 -16.14 -1.60
CA THR A 107 -10.67 -16.43 -2.76
C THR A 107 -10.16 -17.87 -2.77
N LEU A 108 -9.73 -18.42 -1.63
CA LEU A 108 -9.31 -19.83 -1.55
C LEU A 108 -10.46 -20.82 -1.74
N ARG A 109 -11.70 -20.42 -1.42
CA ARG A 109 -12.90 -21.24 -1.64
C ARG A 109 -13.26 -21.29 -3.14
N GLU A 110 -13.11 -20.18 -3.85
CA GLU A 110 -13.26 -20.13 -5.31
C GLU A 110 -12.16 -20.96 -5.98
N LEU A 111 -10.91 -20.81 -5.54
CA LEU A 111 -9.74 -21.54 -6.06
C LEU A 111 -9.59 -22.95 -5.48
N ARG A 112 -10.69 -23.60 -5.07
CA ARG A 112 -10.66 -24.90 -4.39
C ARG A 112 -9.99 -25.99 -5.23
N THR A 113 -10.25 -26.02 -6.54
CA THR A 113 -9.70 -27.02 -7.47
C THR A 113 -8.53 -26.49 -8.30
N ALA A 114 -8.22 -25.19 -8.21
CA ALA A 114 -7.19 -24.55 -9.01
C ALA A 114 -5.79 -25.15 -8.80
N PRO A 115 -4.89 -25.06 -9.80
CA PRO A 115 -3.48 -25.37 -9.63
C PRO A 115 -2.83 -24.46 -8.57
N GLN A 116 -1.77 -24.96 -7.93
CA GLN A 116 -1.04 -24.22 -6.89
C GLN A 116 -0.53 -22.87 -7.38
N GLU A 117 -0.09 -22.79 -8.64
CA GLU A 117 0.39 -21.56 -9.26
C GLU A 117 -0.65 -20.45 -9.30
N ILE A 118 -1.87 -20.80 -9.73
CA ILE A 118 -2.98 -19.85 -9.80
C ILE A 118 -3.34 -19.34 -8.40
N VAL A 119 -3.28 -20.20 -7.38
CA VAL A 119 -3.47 -19.78 -5.99
C VAL A 119 -2.42 -18.73 -5.58
N ILE A 120 -1.15 -18.95 -5.94
CA ILE A 120 -0.07 -18.02 -5.63
C ILE A 120 -0.26 -16.69 -6.38
N ASP A 121 -0.56 -16.75 -7.66
CA ASP A 121 -0.72 -15.57 -8.52
C ASP A 121 -1.91 -14.70 -8.11
N THR A 122 -3.00 -15.31 -7.64
CA THR A 122 -4.18 -14.56 -7.17
C THR A 122 -3.98 -14.00 -5.77
N LEU A 123 -3.37 -14.74 -4.84
CA LEU A 123 -3.21 -14.29 -3.46
C LEU A 123 -2.10 -13.24 -3.30
N ASN A 124 -1.02 -13.32 -4.08
CA ASN A 124 0.12 -12.43 -3.95
C ASN A 124 -0.23 -10.94 -4.11
N PRO A 125 -0.99 -10.50 -5.13
CA PRO A 125 -1.43 -9.12 -5.26
C PRO A 125 -2.31 -8.66 -4.09
N ILE A 126 -3.19 -9.52 -3.59
CA ILE A 126 -4.09 -9.21 -2.46
C ILE A 126 -3.27 -8.97 -1.19
N ILE A 127 -2.34 -9.88 -0.88
CA ILE A 127 -1.45 -9.75 0.28
C ILE A 127 -0.56 -8.50 0.13
N ARG A 128 -0.02 -8.25 -1.07
CA ARG A 128 0.87 -7.12 -1.35
C ARG A 128 0.16 -5.78 -1.18
N GLY A 129 -1.06 -5.64 -1.72
CA GLY A 129 -1.84 -4.42 -1.58
C GLY A 129 -2.15 -4.11 -0.11
N TRP A 130 -2.63 -5.11 0.62
CA TRP A 130 -2.97 -4.94 2.04
C TRP A 130 -1.76 -4.60 2.91
N THR A 131 -0.63 -5.27 2.68
CA THR A 131 0.61 -5.01 3.41
C THR A 131 1.21 -3.65 3.09
N ASN A 132 1.19 -3.22 1.83
CA ASN A 132 1.63 -1.89 1.43
C ASN A 132 0.81 -0.78 2.08
N TYR A 133 -0.51 -0.97 2.21
CA TYR A 133 -1.38 -0.01 2.90
C TYR A 133 -1.01 0.14 4.38
N HIS A 134 -0.65 -0.96 5.04
CA HIS A 134 -0.33 -0.97 6.48
C HIS A 134 1.17 -0.87 6.81
N LYS A 135 2.08 -0.81 5.83
CA LYS A 135 3.54 -0.87 6.06
C LYS A 135 4.09 0.35 6.82
N ASN A 136 3.34 1.45 6.87
CA ASN A 136 3.80 2.67 7.54
C ASN A 136 3.47 2.68 9.05
N GLN A 137 2.61 1.78 9.50
CA GLN A 137 2.11 1.69 10.87
C GLN A 137 2.80 0.58 11.68
N ALA A 138 2.44 0.45 12.96
CA ALA A 138 2.98 -0.60 13.84
C ALA A 138 2.33 -1.96 13.53
N SER A 139 2.66 -2.53 12.37
CA SER A 139 1.92 -3.66 11.78
C SER A 139 2.68 -4.99 11.79
N LYS A 140 3.94 -5.02 12.24
CA LYS A 140 4.82 -6.20 12.13
C LYS A 140 4.26 -7.44 12.83
N GLU A 141 3.81 -7.28 14.07
CA GLU A 141 3.20 -8.36 14.86
C GLU A 141 1.92 -8.87 14.18
N THR A 142 1.07 -7.95 13.71
CA THR A 142 -0.15 -8.28 12.97
C THR A 142 0.16 -9.04 11.68
N PHE A 143 1.22 -8.67 10.96
CA PHE A 143 1.64 -9.37 9.73
C PHE A 143 2.07 -10.80 10.02
N VAL A 144 2.80 -11.05 11.11
CA VAL A 144 3.17 -12.42 11.53
C VAL A 144 1.93 -13.25 11.86
N GLY A 145 0.98 -12.68 12.62
CA GLY A 145 -0.29 -13.36 12.92
C GLY A 145 -1.13 -13.67 11.68
N VAL A 146 -1.18 -12.73 10.73
CA VAL A 146 -1.84 -12.90 9.44
C VAL A 146 -1.17 -14.00 8.61
N ASP A 147 0.15 -14.01 8.51
CA ASP A 147 0.91 -15.06 7.80
C ASP A 147 0.60 -16.45 8.37
N HIS A 148 0.53 -16.58 9.70
CA HIS A 148 0.16 -17.83 10.36
C HIS A 148 -1.26 -18.29 9.96
N LEU A 149 -2.23 -17.38 9.98
CA LEU A 149 -3.62 -17.70 9.63
C LEU A 149 -3.79 -18.03 8.14
N ILE A 150 -3.05 -17.36 7.25
CA ILE A 150 -3.01 -17.68 5.82
C ILE A 150 -2.41 -19.08 5.64
N TRP A 151 -1.28 -19.37 6.31
CA TRP A 151 -0.64 -20.68 6.27
C TRP A 151 -1.59 -21.80 6.71
N GLN A 152 -2.35 -21.61 7.80
CA GLN A 152 -3.36 -22.59 8.24
C GLN A 152 -4.43 -22.86 7.17
N LYS A 153 -4.88 -21.83 6.45
CA LYS A 153 -5.85 -21.98 5.36
C LYS A 153 -5.26 -22.73 4.18
N LEU A 154 -4.01 -22.41 3.80
CA LEU A 154 -3.30 -23.08 2.71
C LEU A 154 -3.01 -24.55 3.05
N TRP A 155 -2.67 -24.83 4.30
CA TRP A 155 -2.50 -26.20 4.80
C TRP A 155 -3.79 -27.02 4.65
N ARG A 156 -4.93 -26.46 5.06
CA ARG A 156 -6.24 -27.10 4.87
C ARG A 156 -6.58 -27.28 3.40
N TRP A 157 -6.30 -26.28 2.56
CA TRP A 157 -6.50 -26.37 1.12
C TRP A 157 -5.66 -27.51 0.50
N ALA A 158 -4.39 -27.63 0.88
CA ALA A 158 -3.48 -28.65 0.38
C ALA A 158 -3.87 -30.06 0.83
N ARG A 159 -4.20 -30.24 2.11
CA ARG A 159 -4.64 -31.54 2.67
C ARG A 159 -5.94 -32.03 2.04
N ARG A 160 -6.93 -31.15 1.87
CA ARG A 160 -8.23 -31.52 1.29
C ARG A 160 -8.10 -32.07 -0.13
N ARG A 161 -7.10 -31.63 -0.90
CA ARG A 161 -6.86 -32.12 -2.26
C ARG A 161 -6.32 -33.55 -2.30
N HIS A 162 -5.80 -34.07 -1.18
CA HIS A 162 -5.17 -35.37 -1.11
C HIS A 162 -5.56 -36.12 0.17
N PRO A 163 -6.83 -36.55 0.31
CA PRO A 163 -7.33 -37.20 1.53
C PRO A 163 -6.56 -38.48 1.90
N SER A 164 -6.07 -39.22 0.90
CA SER A 164 -5.35 -40.49 1.06
C SER A 164 -3.84 -40.36 1.18
N LYS A 165 -3.26 -39.16 1.05
CA LYS A 165 -1.81 -38.96 1.11
C LYS A 165 -1.37 -38.54 2.51
N SER A 166 -0.17 -38.98 2.89
CA SER A 166 0.41 -38.65 4.19
C SER A 166 0.70 -37.15 4.32
N VAL A 167 0.71 -36.66 5.56
CA VAL A 167 1.06 -35.28 5.91
C VAL A 167 2.45 -34.90 5.37
N ARG A 168 3.41 -35.82 5.43
CA ARG A 168 4.77 -35.62 4.91
C ARG A 168 4.77 -35.40 3.39
N TRP A 169 3.98 -36.16 2.66
CA TRP A 169 3.85 -36.02 1.21
C TRP A 169 3.18 -34.68 0.84
N VAL A 170 2.13 -34.28 1.57
CA VAL A 170 1.47 -32.97 1.33
C VAL A 170 2.46 -31.82 1.57
N LYS A 171 3.25 -31.90 2.65
CA LYS A 171 4.32 -30.93 2.91
C LYS A 171 5.31 -30.87 1.75
N SER A 172 5.88 -31.99 1.32
CA SER A 172 6.90 -32.01 0.26
C SER A 172 6.36 -31.57 -1.09
N LYS A 173 5.07 -31.78 -1.37
CA LYS A 173 4.44 -31.37 -2.63
C LYS A 173 4.17 -29.87 -2.72
N TYR A 174 3.65 -29.25 -1.65
CA TYR A 174 3.14 -27.86 -1.71
C TYR A 174 4.03 -26.85 -1.00
N PHE A 175 4.95 -27.30 -0.15
CA PHE A 175 5.76 -26.42 0.68
C PHE A 175 7.24 -26.66 0.45
N ILE A 176 7.90 -25.66 -0.12
CA ILE A 176 9.33 -25.67 -0.40
C ILE A 176 10.13 -25.04 0.74
N GLN A 177 11.44 -25.26 0.70
CA GLN A 177 12.41 -24.53 1.51
C GLN A 177 13.10 -23.49 0.63
N ILE A 178 13.14 -22.24 1.09
CA ILE A 178 13.83 -21.14 0.42
C ILE A 178 14.83 -20.56 1.41
N GLY A 179 16.13 -20.78 1.15
CA GLY A 179 17.19 -20.52 2.12
C GLY A 179 16.92 -21.23 3.46
N ASN A 180 16.89 -20.46 4.55
CA ASN A 180 16.62 -20.98 5.90
C ASN A 180 15.12 -21.14 6.21
N ARG A 181 14.23 -20.68 5.32
CA ARG A 181 12.78 -20.68 5.56
C ARG A 181 12.18 -21.98 5.04
N LYS A 182 11.74 -22.82 5.97
CA LYS A 182 10.91 -24.00 5.70
C LYS A 182 9.44 -23.59 5.58
N TRP A 183 8.61 -24.48 5.05
CA TRP A 183 7.15 -24.30 4.97
C TRP A 183 6.71 -23.11 4.11
N MET A 184 7.44 -22.81 3.04
CA MET A 184 7.05 -21.78 2.08
C MET A 184 6.07 -22.38 1.08
N PHE A 185 4.82 -21.92 1.06
CA PHE A 185 3.84 -22.37 0.07
C PHE A 185 4.29 -21.90 -1.31
N GLY A 186 4.71 -22.83 -2.15
CA GLY A 186 5.40 -22.51 -3.40
C GLY A 186 5.84 -23.74 -4.17
N ILE A 187 6.27 -23.50 -5.40
CA ILE A 187 6.84 -24.50 -6.30
C ILE A 187 8.15 -23.99 -6.88
N TRP A 188 9.03 -24.92 -7.24
CA TRP A 188 10.15 -24.63 -8.12
C TRP A 188 9.65 -24.68 -9.56
N THR A 189 9.94 -23.63 -10.31
CA THR A 189 9.66 -23.51 -11.75
C THR A 189 10.89 -22.94 -12.45
N LYS A 190 10.82 -22.69 -13.75
CA LYS A 190 11.87 -21.99 -14.49
C LYS A 190 11.47 -20.53 -14.68
N ASP A 191 12.42 -19.62 -14.62
CA ASP A 191 12.18 -18.23 -15.03
C ASP A 191 12.20 -18.08 -16.56
N LYS A 192 12.16 -16.83 -17.04
CA LYS A 192 12.16 -16.51 -18.48
C LYS A 192 13.46 -16.94 -19.19
N ASN A 193 14.54 -17.13 -18.44
CA ASN A 193 15.86 -17.48 -18.94
C ASN A 193 16.12 -19.00 -18.81
N GLY A 194 15.18 -19.74 -18.22
CA GLY A 194 15.29 -21.18 -18.00
C GLY A 194 15.91 -21.55 -16.65
N ASP A 195 16.28 -20.57 -15.83
CA ASP A 195 16.93 -20.77 -14.54
C ASP A 195 15.92 -21.20 -13.46
N PRO A 196 16.32 -22.05 -12.49
CA PRO A 196 15.46 -22.44 -11.38
C PRO A 196 14.97 -21.23 -10.56
N TRP A 197 13.66 -21.05 -10.51
CA TRP A 197 12.98 -19.97 -9.81
C TRP A 197 11.91 -20.49 -8.85
N ALA A 198 11.92 -19.99 -7.62
CA ALA A 198 10.88 -20.31 -6.63
C ALA A 198 9.67 -19.40 -6.81
N LYS A 199 8.56 -19.92 -7.35
CA LYS A 199 7.27 -19.25 -7.34
C LYS A 199 6.57 -19.56 -6.01
N HIS A 200 6.53 -18.59 -5.11
CA HIS A 200 5.98 -18.77 -3.77
C HIS A 200 5.05 -17.64 -3.34
N LEU A 201 4.25 -17.93 -2.32
CA LEU A 201 3.44 -16.92 -1.67
C LEU A 201 4.33 -15.94 -0.90
N ILE A 202 4.08 -14.64 -1.08
CA ILE A 202 4.75 -13.61 -0.29
C ILE A 202 4.29 -13.69 1.17
N LYS A 203 5.20 -13.44 2.10
CA LYS A 203 4.84 -13.27 3.52
C LYS A 203 4.66 -11.79 3.82
N ALA A 204 3.54 -11.46 4.48
CA ALA A 204 3.29 -10.11 4.95
C ALA A 204 4.41 -9.61 5.86
N SER A 205 4.96 -10.51 6.68
CA SER A 205 6.09 -10.23 7.57
C SER A 205 7.42 -9.98 6.85
N GLU A 206 7.57 -10.29 5.57
CA GLU A 206 8.79 -9.96 4.81
C GLU A 206 8.86 -8.48 4.43
N ILE A 207 7.71 -7.82 4.33
CA ILE A 207 7.65 -6.41 3.95
C ILE A 207 8.16 -5.56 5.12
N ARG A 208 9.18 -4.75 4.81
CA ARG A 208 9.81 -3.87 5.79
C ARG A 208 8.87 -2.73 6.14
N ILE A 209 8.72 -2.48 7.44
CA ILE A 209 7.97 -1.32 7.94
C ILE A 209 8.75 -0.05 7.56
N GLN A 210 8.06 0.91 6.96
CA GLN A 210 8.64 2.18 6.52
C GLN A 210 8.03 3.32 7.31
N ARG A 211 8.81 3.96 8.19
CA ARG A 211 8.32 5.14 8.92
C ARG A 211 8.49 6.37 8.03
N ARG A 212 7.39 7.03 7.70
CA ARG A 212 7.41 8.28 6.94
C ARG A 212 7.38 9.46 7.91
N GLY A 213 8.24 10.45 7.68
CA GLY A 213 8.19 11.72 8.39
C GLY A 213 6.92 12.51 8.04
N LYS A 214 6.33 13.18 9.02
CA LYS A 214 5.15 14.05 8.83
C LYS A 214 5.47 15.12 7.77
N ILE A 215 4.50 15.42 6.91
CA ILE A 215 4.59 16.57 5.99
C ILE A 215 4.19 17.83 6.79
N LYS A 216 4.92 18.93 6.62
CA LYS A 216 4.52 20.24 7.17
C LYS A 216 3.09 20.56 6.74
N ALA A 217 2.25 21.00 7.67
CA ALA A 217 0.81 21.16 7.42
C ALA A 217 0.53 22.22 6.34
N ASP A 218 1.30 23.31 6.34
CA ASP A 218 1.16 24.42 5.40
C ASP A 218 1.84 24.15 4.05
N ALA A 219 2.48 22.99 3.87
CA ALA A 219 3.23 22.69 2.66
C ALA A 219 2.30 22.48 1.47
N ASN A 220 2.43 23.34 0.46
CA ASN A 220 1.66 23.25 -0.77
C ASN A 220 2.57 22.87 -1.95
N PRO A 221 2.40 21.69 -2.56
CA PRO A 221 3.27 21.23 -3.65
C PRO A 221 3.16 22.06 -4.93
N PHE A 222 2.14 22.91 -5.05
CA PHE A 222 1.91 23.76 -6.23
C PHE A 222 2.45 25.18 -6.08
N LEU A 223 2.93 25.56 -4.89
CA LEU A 223 3.44 26.90 -4.62
C LEU A 223 4.98 26.91 -4.68
N PRO A 224 5.61 27.86 -5.41
CA PRO A 224 7.06 27.90 -5.60
C PRO A 224 7.87 27.93 -4.30
N GLU A 225 7.39 28.59 -3.26
CA GLU A 225 8.06 28.70 -1.96
C GLU A 225 8.25 27.34 -1.25
N TRP A 226 7.47 26.32 -1.62
CA TRP A 226 7.60 24.96 -1.09
C TRP A 226 8.40 24.03 -1.98
N ALA A 227 8.84 24.48 -3.17
CA ALA A 227 9.56 23.66 -4.13
C ALA A 227 10.79 23.01 -3.49
N GLU A 228 11.62 23.79 -2.78
CA GLU A 228 12.83 23.28 -2.13
C GLU A 228 12.50 22.24 -1.03
N TYR A 229 11.45 22.46 -0.24
CA TYR A 229 11.02 21.51 0.78
C TYR A 229 10.61 20.16 0.16
N PHE A 230 9.84 20.18 -0.94
CA PHE A 230 9.48 18.96 -1.64
C PHE A 230 10.68 18.34 -2.37
N GLU A 231 11.59 19.13 -2.92
CA GLU A 231 12.87 18.70 -3.51
C GLU A 231 13.72 17.90 -2.51
N GLN A 232 13.93 18.45 -1.30
CA GLN A 232 14.66 17.78 -0.23
C GLN A 232 13.98 16.48 0.20
N ARG A 233 12.63 16.46 0.24
CA ARG A 233 11.88 15.23 0.51
C ARG A 233 11.92 14.23 -0.64
N LYS A 234 12.07 14.68 -1.89
CA LYS A 234 12.32 13.81 -3.05
C LYS A 234 13.69 13.16 -2.95
N LYS A 235 14.72 13.87 -2.47
CA LYS A 235 16.06 13.31 -2.23
C LYS A 235 16.07 12.21 -1.16
N LEU A 236 15.11 12.24 -0.23
CA LEU A 236 14.86 11.16 0.74
C LEU A 236 14.04 9.99 0.16
N LYS A 237 13.57 10.05 -1.09
CA LYS A 237 12.82 8.96 -1.71
C LYS A 237 13.79 7.81 -2.02
N GLU A 238 13.65 6.73 -1.27
CA GLU A 238 14.17 5.45 -1.68
C GLU A 238 13.27 4.85 -2.78
N ALA A 239 13.88 4.11 -3.69
CA ALA A 239 13.17 3.30 -4.66
C ALA A 239 12.06 2.46 -3.98
N PRO A 240 10.89 2.30 -4.61
CA PRO A 240 9.76 1.61 -4.00
C PRO A 240 10.17 0.23 -3.44
N ALA A 241 9.82 -0.06 -2.18
CA ALA A 241 10.26 -1.30 -1.52
C ALA A 241 9.83 -2.57 -2.26
N GLN A 242 8.71 -2.50 -2.99
CA GLN A 242 8.14 -3.57 -3.81
C GLN A 242 8.89 -3.83 -5.12
N TYR A 243 9.75 -2.90 -5.56
CA TYR A 243 10.54 -3.08 -6.77
C TYR A 243 11.58 -4.17 -6.53
N ARG A 244 11.55 -5.17 -7.42
CA ARG A 244 12.62 -6.16 -7.57
C ARG A 244 13.92 -5.47 -8.01
N ARG A 245 15.04 -6.20 -7.91
CA ARG A 245 16.40 -5.70 -8.17
C ARG A 245 16.50 -4.82 -9.42
N THR A 246 16.12 -5.35 -10.59
CA THR A 246 16.17 -4.64 -11.88
C THR A 246 15.41 -3.32 -11.86
N ARG A 247 14.14 -3.31 -11.41
CA ARG A 247 13.35 -2.07 -11.32
C ARG A 247 13.95 -1.07 -10.34
N ARG A 248 14.56 -1.55 -9.26
CA ARG A 248 15.21 -0.70 -8.26
C ARG A 248 16.47 -0.06 -8.80
N GLU A 249 17.27 -0.80 -9.56
CA GLU A 249 18.47 -0.32 -10.24
C GLU A 249 18.09 0.70 -11.34
N LEU A 250 17.09 0.40 -12.18
CA LEU A 250 16.58 1.34 -13.19
C LEU A 250 16.01 2.63 -12.57
N TRP A 251 15.20 2.50 -11.52
CA TRP A 251 14.65 3.67 -10.83
C TRP A 251 15.76 4.54 -10.23
N LYS A 252 16.82 3.93 -9.68
CA LYS A 252 17.99 4.68 -9.19
C LYS A 252 18.77 5.34 -10.33
N LYS A 253 19.04 4.61 -11.43
CA LYS A 253 19.76 5.11 -12.61
C LYS A 253 19.05 6.33 -13.22
N GLN A 254 17.72 6.30 -13.25
CA GLN A 254 16.88 7.37 -13.78
C GLN A 254 16.51 8.46 -12.77
N GLY A 255 17.01 8.40 -11.53
CA GLY A 255 16.60 9.34 -10.46
C GLY A 255 15.10 9.32 -10.14
N GLY A 256 14.40 8.24 -10.49
CA GLY A 256 12.95 8.12 -10.33
C GLY A 256 12.13 8.93 -11.34
N ILE A 257 12.72 9.34 -12.45
CA ILE A 257 12.05 10.11 -13.52
C ILE A 257 11.76 9.19 -14.71
N CYS A 258 10.58 9.35 -15.32
CA CYS A 258 10.21 8.66 -16.54
C CYS A 258 10.86 9.36 -17.75
N PRO A 259 11.72 8.68 -18.54
CA PRO A 259 12.41 9.29 -19.68
C PRO A 259 11.48 9.70 -20.83
N VAL A 260 10.24 9.20 -20.87
CA VAL A 260 9.29 9.51 -21.96
C VAL A 260 8.53 10.80 -21.71
N CYS A 261 8.10 11.04 -20.47
CA CYS A 261 7.26 12.19 -20.13
C CYS A 261 7.91 13.20 -19.20
N GLY A 262 9.13 12.92 -18.69
CA GLY A 262 9.78 13.72 -17.65
C GLY A 262 9.07 13.68 -16.28
N GLY A 263 7.95 12.98 -16.16
CA GLY A 263 7.17 12.87 -14.94
C GLY A 263 7.77 11.89 -13.94
N GLU A 264 7.51 12.13 -12.65
CA GLU A 264 8.01 11.28 -11.57
C GLU A 264 7.37 9.88 -11.56
N ILE A 265 8.19 8.88 -11.24
CA ILE A 265 7.78 7.51 -11.01
C ILE A 265 7.55 7.31 -9.51
N GLU A 266 6.31 7.52 -9.07
CA GLU A 266 5.92 7.37 -7.66
C GLU A 266 5.72 5.91 -7.24
N GLN A 267 5.72 5.66 -5.92
CA GLN A 267 5.59 4.29 -5.36
C GLN A 267 4.30 3.57 -5.79
N ASP A 268 3.23 4.32 -6.05
CA ASP A 268 1.90 3.77 -6.31
C ASP A 268 1.51 3.81 -7.80
N MET A 269 2.40 4.31 -8.69
CA MET A 269 2.14 4.33 -10.12
C MET A 269 2.46 2.97 -10.78
N LEU A 270 1.59 2.58 -11.72
CA LEU A 270 1.82 1.42 -12.57
C LEU A 270 2.96 1.71 -13.56
N THR A 271 4.02 0.93 -13.46
CA THR A 271 5.23 1.05 -14.29
C THR A 271 5.55 -0.23 -15.03
N GLU A 272 6.12 -0.07 -16.22
CA GLU A 272 6.56 -1.16 -17.09
C GLU A 272 8.03 -0.94 -17.45
N ILE A 273 8.76 -2.04 -17.64
CA ILE A 273 10.13 -2.01 -18.15
C ILE A 273 10.02 -2.04 -19.68
N HIS A 274 10.72 -1.12 -20.34
CA HIS A 274 10.79 -1.00 -21.78
C HIS A 274 12.23 -1.20 -22.25
N HIS A 275 12.40 -1.78 -23.44
CA HIS A 275 13.70 -1.90 -24.09
C HIS A 275 13.97 -0.67 -24.95
N ILE A 276 15.13 -0.04 -24.80
CA ILE A 276 15.54 1.12 -25.63
C ILE A 276 15.74 0.66 -27.08
N LEU A 277 16.55 -0.38 -27.28
CA LEU A 277 16.65 -1.13 -28.53
C LEU A 277 15.69 -2.33 -28.45
N PRO A 278 14.69 -2.43 -29.32
CA PRO A 278 13.77 -3.57 -29.32
C PRO A 278 14.48 -4.91 -29.55
N LYS A 279 13.99 -5.99 -28.93
CA LYS A 279 14.58 -7.34 -29.06
C LYS A 279 14.72 -7.83 -30.49
N HIS A 280 13.73 -7.53 -31.35
CA HIS A 280 13.77 -7.93 -32.76
C HIS A 280 14.86 -7.20 -33.57
N LYS A 281 15.45 -6.12 -33.04
CA LYS A 281 16.59 -5.39 -33.62
C LYS A 281 17.91 -5.67 -32.87
N GLY A 282 17.98 -6.76 -32.11
CA GLY A 282 19.19 -7.16 -31.38
C GLY A 282 19.33 -6.56 -29.97
N GLY A 283 18.28 -5.96 -29.42
CA GLY A 283 18.31 -5.43 -28.05
C GLY A 283 18.43 -6.50 -26.98
N THR A 284 19.35 -6.31 -26.03
CA THR A 284 19.60 -7.22 -24.89
C THR A 284 18.70 -6.91 -23.70
N ASP A 285 18.65 -7.81 -22.72
CA ASP A 285 17.98 -7.58 -21.42
C ASP A 285 18.91 -6.92 -20.38
N ASP A 286 20.05 -6.36 -20.82
CA ASP A 286 20.99 -5.67 -19.94
C ASP A 286 20.42 -4.36 -19.42
N LEU A 287 20.81 -3.97 -18.19
CA LEU A 287 20.32 -2.76 -17.54
C LEU A 287 20.52 -1.49 -18.36
N ASP A 288 21.53 -1.46 -19.23
CA ASP A 288 21.81 -0.32 -20.11
C ASP A 288 20.85 -0.21 -21.29
N ASN A 289 20.21 -1.31 -21.69
CA ASN A 289 19.18 -1.33 -22.73
C ASN A 289 17.76 -1.27 -22.17
N LEU A 290 17.59 -1.13 -20.85
CA LEU A 290 16.29 -1.12 -20.19
C LEU A 290 15.99 0.25 -19.58
N VAL A 291 14.72 0.66 -19.64
CA VAL A 291 14.20 1.83 -18.94
C VAL A 291 12.88 1.51 -18.24
N LEU A 292 12.66 2.13 -17.09
CA LEU A 292 11.41 2.07 -16.36
C LEU A 292 10.54 3.27 -16.74
N ILE A 293 9.36 3.02 -17.29
CA ILE A 293 8.42 4.06 -17.74
C ILE A 293 7.01 3.82 -17.17
N HIS A 294 6.16 4.84 -17.16
CA HIS A 294 4.74 4.67 -16.78
C HIS A 294 4.04 3.74 -17.78
N THR A 295 3.03 3.01 -17.32
CA THR A 295 2.24 2.10 -18.19
C THR A 295 1.60 2.84 -19.37
N ASN A 296 1.13 4.08 -19.14
CA ASN A 296 0.57 4.90 -20.21
C ASN A 296 1.65 5.39 -21.20
N CYS A 297 2.84 5.74 -20.71
CA CYS A 297 3.98 6.07 -21.57
C CYS A 297 4.41 4.86 -22.41
N HIS A 298 4.41 3.66 -21.82
CA HIS A 298 4.70 2.43 -22.54
C HIS A 298 3.71 2.19 -23.70
N LYS A 299 2.41 2.36 -23.45
CA LYS A 299 1.38 2.28 -24.51
C LYS A 299 1.60 3.33 -25.62
N GLN A 300 1.95 4.56 -25.26
CA GLN A 300 2.21 5.63 -26.23
C GLN A 300 3.44 5.36 -27.10
N VAL A 301 4.48 4.73 -26.54
CA VAL A 301 5.68 4.36 -27.30
C VAL A 301 5.35 3.24 -28.30
N HIS A 302 4.61 2.21 -27.88
CA HIS A 302 4.18 1.13 -28.79
C HIS A 302 3.15 1.58 -29.83
N SER A 303 2.32 2.59 -29.55
CA SER A 303 1.33 3.08 -30.53
C SER A 303 1.93 3.96 -31.64
N ARG A 304 3.19 4.41 -31.49
CA ARG A 304 3.87 5.32 -32.43
C ARG A 304 4.83 4.61 -33.38
N ASP A 305 4.57 3.34 -33.69
CA ASP A 305 5.35 2.46 -34.58
C ASP A 305 6.06 3.18 -35.75
N GLY A 306 7.31 3.60 -35.54
CA GLY A 306 8.13 4.26 -36.57
C GLY A 306 9.27 5.14 -36.07
N GLN A 307 9.22 5.65 -34.83
CA GLN A 307 10.33 6.43 -34.24
C GLN A 307 10.93 5.79 -32.98
N HIS A 308 10.96 4.46 -32.95
CA HIS A 308 11.37 3.62 -31.82
C HIS A 308 12.68 4.04 -31.11
N SER A 309 13.63 4.62 -31.82
CA SER A 309 14.96 4.97 -31.28
C SER A 309 15.19 6.48 -31.11
N ARG A 310 14.37 7.36 -31.70
CA ARG A 310 14.69 8.80 -31.76
C ARG A 310 14.29 9.61 -30.53
N PHE A 311 13.35 9.13 -29.73
CA PHE A 311 12.87 9.84 -28.53
C PHE A 311 13.72 9.58 -27.29
N LEU A 312 14.29 8.37 -27.15
CA LEU A 312 15.10 8.00 -25.97
C LEU A 312 16.59 8.35 -26.12
N LEU A 313 17.10 8.51 -27.35
CA LEU A 313 18.52 8.83 -27.62
C LEU A 313 18.83 10.34 -27.66
N LYS A 314 17.82 11.23 -27.66
CA LYS A 314 18.03 12.69 -27.84
C LYS A 314 18.46 13.42 -26.56
N GLU A 315 18.36 12.80 -25.39
CA GLU A 315 18.66 13.41 -24.08
C GLU A 315 19.85 12.74 -23.36
N GLY A 316 20.62 11.89 -24.03
CA GLY A 316 21.88 11.36 -23.48
C GLY A 316 21.72 10.44 -22.25
N LEU A 317 20.79 9.48 -22.31
CA LEU A 317 20.70 8.37 -21.36
C LEU A 317 21.58 7.17 -21.78
#